data_AF-A0A5J5FWJ7-F1
#
_entry.id   AF-A0A5J5FWJ7-F1
#
_cell.length_a   1.000
_cell.length_b   1.000
_cell.length_c   1.000
_cell.angle_alpha   90.00
_cell.angle_beta   90.00
_cell.angle_gamma   90.00
#
_symmetry.space_group_name_H-M   'P 1'
#
loop_
_entity.id
_entity.type
_entity.pdbx_description
1 polymer ?
#
loop_
_entity_poly.entity_id
_entity_poly.type
_entity_poly.pdbx_seq_one_letter_code
_entity_poly.pdbx_strand_id
1 'polypeptide(L)'
;MKIRIALILLALSSLAGCTTPPPPPVSDDTIITTEVDGSVLTHRHAIQPPAAFSPVNEQYRALYAASVMTKPSYDGELVRYLENGQPFTVRGVVENEWLAIAETGKDQILGYVPPKAGVNSSKYEETLRKDRPRPRVRAAATNAAAAQKKTTCVSTGDGKVCRDNNSATWVLE
;
A
#
# COMPACT_ATOMS: atom_id res chain seq x y z
N MET A 1 64.90 -47.06 -14.06
CA MET A 1 63.45 -47.36 -14.24
C MET A 1 62.62 -47.31 -12.95
N LYS A 2 63.15 -46.90 -11.79
CA LYS A 2 62.41 -46.86 -10.50
C LYS A 2 61.91 -45.46 -10.06
N ILE A 3 62.52 -44.38 -10.56
CA ILE A 3 62.17 -42.99 -10.17
C ILE A 3 60.95 -42.46 -10.94
N ARG A 4 60.72 -42.91 -12.17
CA ARG A 4 59.56 -42.47 -12.99
C ARG A 4 58.22 -43.02 -12.48
N ILE A 5 58.22 -44.16 -11.80
CA ILE A 5 57.01 -44.78 -11.23
C ILE A 5 56.62 -44.06 -9.92
N ALA A 6 57.59 -43.60 -9.15
CA ALA A 6 57.35 -42.85 -7.91
C ALA A 6 56.71 -41.47 -8.16
N LEU A 7 57.03 -40.81 -9.28
CA LEU A 7 56.47 -39.50 -9.63
C LEU A 7 55.01 -39.57 -10.11
N ILE A 8 54.58 -40.71 -10.68
CA ILE A 8 53.20 -40.89 -11.14
C ILE A 8 52.27 -41.20 -9.94
N LEU A 9 52.76 -41.93 -8.93
CA LEU A 9 52.01 -42.21 -7.71
C LEU A 9 51.78 -40.96 -6.85
N LEU A 10 52.66 -39.96 -6.90
CA LEU A 10 52.51 -38.72 -6.14
C LEU A 10 51.51 -37.73 -6.78
N ALA A 11 51.16 -37.92 -8.05
CA ALA A 11 50.25 -37.04 -8.79
C ALA A 11 48.76 -37.41 -8.63
N LEU A 12 48.44 -38.62 -8.16
CA LEU A 12 47.04 -39.06 -7.94
C LEU A 12 46.49 -38.68 -6.56
N SER A 13 47.32 -38.26 -5.61
CA SER A 13 46.89 -37.95 -4.23
C SER A 13 46.44 -36.51 -4.02
N SER A 14 46.58 -35.63 -5.02
CA SER A 14 46.26 -34.20 -4.90
C SER A 14 44.85 -33.81 -5.31
N LEU A 15 44.00 -34.75 -5.77
CA LEU A 15 42.61 -34.46 -6.18
C LEU A 15 41.55 -34.84 -5.12
N ALA A 16 41.92 -35.38 -3.96
CA ALA A 16 40.96 -35.74 -2.90
C ALA A 16 40.56 -34.56 -1.98
N GLY A 17 40.60 -33.32 -2.51
CA GLY A 17 40.43 -32.09 -1.73
C GLY A 17 39.12 -31.32 -1.95
N CYS A 18 38.19 -31.79 -2.78
CA CYS A 18 36.91 -31.10 -2.99
C CYS A 18 35.81 -31.71 -2.12
N THR A 19 35.90 -31.53 -0.80
CA THR A 19 34.68 -31.55 0.02
C THR A 19 33.94 -30.25 -0.30
N THR A 20 33.01 -30.28 -1.25
CA THR A 20 32.07 -29.17 -1.45
C THR A 20 31.42 -28.86 -0.09
N PRO A 21 31.58 -27.63 0.44
CA PRO A 21 30.85 -27.23 1.63
C PRO A 21 29.37 -27.58 1.45
N PRO A 22 28.69 -28.15 2.46
CA PRO A 22 27.26 -28.38 2.37
C PRO A 22 26.58 -27.05 1.98
N PRO A 23 25.59 -27.08 1.08
CA PRO A 23 24.91 -25.88 0.65
C PRO A 23 24.43 -25.09 1.88
N PRO A 24 24.54 -23.75 1.86
CA PRO A 24 24.13 -22.94 3.00
C PRO A 24 22.68 -23.29 3.38
N PRO A 25 22.37 -23.41 4.69
CA PRO A 25 21.03 -23.75 5.13
C PRO A 25 20.05 -22.69 4.61
N VAL A 26 18.96 -23.15 3.98
CA VAL A 26 17.88 -22.26 3.54
C VAL A 26 17.18 -21.75 4.80
N SER A 27 17.41 -20.48 5.13
CA SER A 27 16.70 -19.76 6.17
C SER A 27 15.58 -18.89 5.58
N ASP A 28 14.69 -18.39 6.42
CA ASP A 28 13.59 -17.50 6.05
C ASP A 28 14.05 -16.23 5.29
N ASP A 29 15.26 -15.76 5.57
CA ASP A 29 15.87 -14.60 4.91
C ASP A 29 16.56 -14.93 3.57
N THR A 30 16.56 -16.20 3.15
CA THR A 30 17.15 -16.60 1.88
C THR A 30 16.40 -15.95 0.73
N ILE A 31 17.12 -15.25 -0.15
CA ILE A 31 16.53 -14.62 -1.32
C ILE A 31 16.36 -15.65 -2.43
N ILE A 32 15.12 -15.83 -2.86
CA ILE A 32 14.75 -16.71 -3.97
C ILE A 32 14.09 -15.91 -5.08
N THR A 33 14.11 -16.48 -6.28
CA THR A 33 13.48 -15.90 -7.46
C THR A 33 12.48 -16.90 -8.02
N THR A 34 11.24 -16.45 -8.21
CA THR A 34 10.13 -17.27 -8.69
C THR A 34 9.49 -16.57 -9.89
N GLU A 35 9.10 -17.33 -10.90
CA GLU A 35 8.38 -16.79 -12.06
C GLU A 35 6.88 -17.05 -11.89
N VAL A 36 6.07 -16.00 -12.00
CA VAL A 36 4.59 -16.07 -11.93
C VAL A 36 4.03 -15.25 -13.08
N ASP A 37 3.20 -15.86 -13.92
CA ASP A 37 2.59 -15.22 -15.10
C ASP A 37 3.59 -14.48 -16.01
N GLY A 38 4.81 -15.03 -16.16
CA GLY A 38 5.89 -14.43 -16.95
C GLY A 38 6.59 -13.23 -16.28
N SER A 39 6.24 -12.91 -15.03
CA SER A 39 6.92 -11.90 -14.21
C SER A 39 7.89 -12.56 -13.25
N VAL A 40 9.14 -12.09 -13.25
CA VAL A 40 10.19 -12.57 -12.36
C VAL A 40 10.09 -11.85 -11.02
N LEU A 41 9.82 -12.59 -9.96
CA LEU A 41 9.63 -12.07 -8.60
C LEU A 41 10.78 -12.50 -7.70
N THR A 42 11.54 -11.54 -7.18
CA THR A 42 12.57 -11.80 -6.18
C THR A 42 12.01 -11.53 -4.79
N HIS A 43 12.08 -12.50 -3.88
CA HIS A 43 11.51 -12.39 -2.54
C HIS A 43 12.29 -13.22 -1.51
N ARG A 44 12.04 -12.96 -0.22
CA ARG A 44 12.55 -13.84 0.85
C ARG A 44 11.83 -15.18 0.83
N HIS A 45 12.48 -16.24 1.27
CA HIS A 45 11.91 -17.58 1.33
C HIS A 45 10.65 -17.64 2.20
N ALA A 46 10.58 -16.85 3.28
CA ALA A 46 9.39 -16.72 4.11
C ALA A 46 8.17 -16.11 3.38
N ILE A 47 8.36 -15.42 2.26
CA ILE A 47 7.27 -14.85 1.46
C ILE A 47 6.79 -15.92 0.49
N GLN A 48 5.51 -16.28 0.61
CA GLN A 48 4.90 -17.23 -0.30
C GLN A 48 4.69 -16.55 -1.67
N PRO A 49 5.10 -17.18 -2.78
CA PRO A 49 4.82 -16.66 -4.10
C PRO A 49 3.31 -16.64 -4.35
N PRO A 50 2.79 -15.63 -5.07
CA PRO A 50 1.38 -15.59 -5.43
C PRO A 50 1.11 -16.62 -6.55
N ALA A 51 -0.13 -17.08 -6.64
CA ALA A 51 -0.66 -17.86 -7.75
C ALA A 51 -0.91 -17.02 -9.02
N ALA A 52 -1.17 -15.72 -8.90
CA ALA A 52 -1.37 -14.80 -10.01
C ALA A 52 -0.69 -13.45 -9.77
N PHE A 53 -0.16 -12.84 -10.83
CA PHE A 53 0.55 -11.56 -10.73
C PHE A 53 0.26 -10.64 -11.92
N SER A 54 -0.30 -9.46 -11.63
CA SER A 54 -0.50 -8.38 -12.60
C SER A 54 0.46 -7.23 -12.30
N PRO A 55 1.45 -6.95 -13.17
CA PRO A 55 2.45 -5.90 -12.91
C PRO A 55 1.83 -4.50 -12.88
N VAL A 56 2.34 -3.66 -11.98
CA VAL A 56 1.93 -2.25 -11.82
C VAL A 56 3.16 -1.33 -11.80
N ASN A 57 4.14 -1.62 -10.93
CA ASN A 57 5.39 -0.87 -10.78
C ASN A 57 5.21 0.64 -10.52
N GLU A 58 4.33 0.99 -9.59
CA GLU A 58 4.03 2.38 -9.24
C GLU A 58 4.35 2.70 -7.77
N GLN A 59 4.66 3.97 -7.49
CA GLN A 59 4.88 4.43 -6.12
C GLN A 59 3.57 4.74 -5.41
N TYR A 60 3.39 4.13 -4.25
CA TYR A 60 2.25 4.31 -3.37
C TYR A 60 2.68 4.91 -2.04
N ARG A 61 1.71 5.46 -1.30
CA ARG A 61 1.86 5.90 0.08
C ARG A 61 0.83 5.22 0.95
N ALA A 62 1.27 4.77 2.13
CA ALA A 62 0.40 4.17 3.12
C ALA A 62 -0.61 5.20 3.65
N LEU A 63 -1.88 4.82 3.73
CA LEU A 63 -2.94 5.66 4.30
C LEU A 63 -3.03 5.52 5.83
N TYR A 64 -2.54 4.40 6.37
CA TYR A 64 -2.52 4.08 7.78
C TYR A 64 -1.41 3.06 8.07
N ALA A 65 -1.19 2.73 9.34
CA ALA A 65 -0.22 1.70 9.71
C ALA A 65 -0.73 0.30 9.29
N ALA A 66 -0.20 -0.22 8.19
CA ALA A 66 -0.70 -1.45 7.56
C ALA A 66 0.22 -2.64 7.82
N SER A 67 -0.38 -3.81 8.05
CA SER A 67 0.36 -5.07 8.17
C SER A 67 0.85 -5.56 6.81
N VAL A 68 2.14 -5.85 6.72
CA VAL A 68 2.77 -6.54 5.60
C VAL A 68 2.77 -8.04 5.91
N MET A 69 2.14 -8.83 5.05
CA MET A 69 1.88 -10.24 5.25
C MET A 69 2.78 -11.09 4.36
N THR A 70 3.06 -12.34 4.77
CA THR A 70 3.85 -13.31 4.00
C THR A 70 3.12 -13.89 2.79
N LYS A 71 1.78 -13.83 2.77
CA LYS A 71 0.92 -14.25 1.65
C LYS A 71 -0.21 -13.23 1.42
N PRO A 72 -0.84 -13.22 0.22
CA PRO A 72 -1.90 -12.27 -0.13
C PRO A 72 -3.26 -12.63 0.49
N SER A 73 -3.26 -12.77 1.81
CA SER A 73 -4.44 -13.11 2.61
C SER A 73 -4.20 -12.74 4.07
N TYR A 74 -5.29 -12.53 4.82
CA TYR A 74 -5.26 -12.16 6.23
C TYR A 74 -4.79 -13.28 7.17
N ASP A 75 -4.75 -14.52 6.69
CA ASP A 75 -4.22 -15.67 7.41
C ASP A 75 -2.69 -15.85 7.21
N GLY A 76 -2.03 -14.88 6.58
CA GLY A 76 -0.57 -14.81 6.48
C GLY A 76 0.10 -14.45 7.80
N GLU A 77 1.39 -14.72 7.88
CA GLU A 77 2.21 -14.25 9.00
C GLU A 77 2.59 -12.79 8.79
N LEU A 78 2.67 -12.04 9.88
CA LEU A 78 3.09 -10.65 9.88
C LEU A 78 4.61 -10.56 9.67
N VAL A 79 5.03 -9.96 8.56
CA VAL A 79 6.44 -9.65 8.28
C VAL A 79 6.86 -8.40 9.03
N ARG A 80 6.07 -7.32 8.89
CA ARG A 80 6.30 -6.01 9.53
C ARG A 80 5.09 -5.12 9.37
N TYR A 81 5.16 -3.93 9.97
CA TYR A 81 4.24 -2.85 9.71
C TYR A 81 4.82 -1.82 8.73
N LEU A 82 3.95 -1.24 7.91
CA LEU A 82 4.15 0.06 7.28
C LEU A 82 3.74 1.16 8.25
N GLU A 83 4.45 2.27 8.21
CA GLU A 83 4.07 3.48 8.93
C GLU A 83 3.06 4.31 8.12
N ASN A 84 2.27 5.13 8.80
CA ASN A 84 1.33 6.02 8.13
C ASN A 84 2.10 7.03 7.23
N GLY A 85 1.68 7.16 5.97
CA GLY A 85 2.32 8.02 4.98
C GLY A 85 3.63 7.47 4.40
N GLN A 86 4.08 6.30 4.85
CA GLN A 86 5.31 5.67 4.38
C GLN A 86 5.23 5.42 2.86
N PRO A 87 6.24 5.83 2.08
CA PRO A 87 6.30 5.54 0.66
C PRO A 87 6.77 4.09 0.43
N PHE A 88 6.13 3.40 -0.50
CA PHE A 88 6.51 2.07 -0.96
C PHE A 88 6.21 1.90 -2.44
N THR A 89 6.78 0.88 -3.07
CA THR A 89 6.52 0.57 -4.48
C THR A 89 5.58 -0.62 -4.57
N VAL A 90 4.49 -0.51 -5.31
CA VAL A 90 3.62 -1.64 -5.66
C VAL A 90 4.19 -2.27 -6.93
N ARG A 91 4.73 -3.48 -6.81
CA ARG A 91 5.26 -4.24 -7.96
C ARG A 91 4.12 -4.76 -8.82
N GLY A 92 3.05 -5.22 -8.19
CA GLY A 92 1.88 -5.73 -8.87
C GLY A 92 0.71 -5.94 -7.95
N VAL A 93 -0.43 -6.23 -8.57
CA VAL A 93 -1.64 -6.70 -7.90
C VAL A 93 -1.69 -8.22 -8.04
N VAL A 94 -2.05 -8.90 -6.96
CA VAL A 94 -2.16 -10.35 -6.90
C VAL A 94 -3.60 -10.74 -6.55
N GLU A 95 -3.82 -11.95 -6.03
CA GLU A 95 -5.15 -12.45 -5.71
C GLU A 95 -5.90 -11.52 -4.76
N ASN A 96 -7.23 -11.45 -4.93
CA ASN A 96 -8.11 -10.64 -4.09
C ASN A 96 -7.68 -9.16 -3.98
N GLU A 97 -7.06 -8.64 -5.03
CA GLU A 97 -6.56 -7.26 -5.13
C GLU A 97 -5.49 -6.90 -4.09
N TRP A 98 -4.80 -7.89 -3.53
CA TRP A 98 -3.67 -7.62 -2.64
C TRP A 98 -2.54 -6.98 -3.43
N LEU A 99 -1.79 -6.11 -2.75
CA LEU A 99 -0.69 -5.39 -3.37
C LEU A 99 0.62 -6.08 -2.98
N ALA A 100 1.35 -6.57 -3.97
CA ALA A 100 2.72 -7.03 -3.78
C ALA A 100 3.63 -5.81 -3.70
N ILE A 101 4.24 -5.59 -2.54
CA ILE A 101 5.00 -4.37 -2.26
C ILE A 101 6.50 -4.63 -2.19
N ALA A 102 7.26 -3.61 -2.53
CA ALA A 102 8.69 -3.51 -2.36
C ALA A 102 9.04 -2.19 -1.65
N GLU A 103 10.21 -2.15 -1.04
CA GLU A 103 10.77 -0.91 -0.54
C GLU A 103 11.05 0.04 -1.71
N THR A 104 10.94 1.35 -1.47
CA THR A 104 11.17 2.36 -2.52
C THR A 104 12.56 2.21 -3.13
N GLY A 105 12.62 2.01 -4.45
CA GLY A 105 13.87 1.84 -5.19
C GLY A 105 14.45 0.41 -5.16
N LYS A 106 13.73 -0.57 -4.59
CA LYS A 106 14.10 -1.98 -4.63
C LYS A 106 13.11 -2.79 -5.47
N ASP A 107 13.62 -3.82 -6.15
CA ASP A 107 12.79 -4.75 -6.92
C ASP A 107 12.30 -5.95 -6.10
N GLN A 108 12.94 -6.20 -4.94
CA GLN A 108 12.61 -7.31 -4.08
C GLN A 108 11.25 -7.11 -3.40
N ILE A 109 10.36 -8.08 -3.58
CA ILE A 109 9.08 -8.13 -2.85
C ILE A 109 9.36 -8.32 -1.37
N LEU A 110 8.81 -7.40 -0.60
CA LEU A 110 8.85 -7.38 0.86
C LEU A 110 7.71 -8.20 1.48
N GLY A 111 6.58 -8.27 0.78
CA GLY A 111 5.38 -9.00 1.18
C GLY A 111 4.13 -8.40 0.55
N TYR A 112 2.98 -8.67 1.17
CA TYR A 112 1.68 -8.28 0.64
C TYR A 112 0.93 -7.38 1.61
N VAL A 113 0.21 -6.39 1.08
CA VAL A 113 -0.67 -5.54 1.87
C VAL A 113 -2.09 -5.53 1.30
N PRO A 114 -3.11 -5.31 2.14
CA PRO A 114 -4.48 -5.17 1.66
C PRO A 114 -4.63 -4.03 0.64
N PRO A 115 -5.59 -4.11 -0.30
CA PRO A 115 -5.80 -3.09 -1.34
C PRO A 115 -5.98 -1.67 -0.81
N LYS A 116 -6.62 -1.52 0.36
CA LYS A 116 -6.90 -0.23 0.98
C LYS A 116 -5.74 0.33 1.82
N ALA A 117 -4.63 -0.39 1.94
CA ALA A 117 -3.49 0.01 2.77
C ALA A 117 -2.78 1.27 2.26
N GLY A 118 -2.84 1.53 0.96
CA GLY A 118 -2.20 2.70 0.37
C GLY A 118 -2.84 3.12 -0.94
N VAL A 119 -2.43 4.29 -1.40
CA VAL A 119 -2.88 4.88 -2.66
C VAL A 119 -1.69 5.33 -3.47
N ASN A 120 -1.85 5.41 -4.79
CA ASN A 120 -0.83 5.97 -5.66
C ASN A 120 -0.42 7.36 -5.15
N SER A 121 0.90 7.60 -5.10
CA SER A 121 1.49 8.80 -4.51
C SER A 121 0.93 10.09 -5.12
N SER A 122 0.58 10.08 -6.41
CA SER A 122 -0.04 11.24 -7.09
C SER A 122 -1.42 11.62 -6.54
N LYS A 123 -2.16 10.65 -5.98
CA LYS A 123 -3.52 10.83 -5.46
C LYS A 123 -3.54 11.04 -3.94
N TYR A 124 -2.40 10.89 -3.27
CA TYR A 124 -2.32 10.90 -1.81
C TYR A 124 -2.92 12.18 -1.19
N GLU A 125 -2.48 13.36 -1.63
CA GLU A 125 -2.99 14.64 -1.11
C GLU A 125 -4.49 14.84 -1.38
N GLU A 126 -4.96 14.41 -2.55
CA GLU A 126 -6.39 14.48 -2.89
C GLU A 126 -7.21 13.54 -1.99
N THR A 127 -6.72 12.34 -1.73
CA THR A 127 -7.38 11.37 -0.84
C THR A 127 -7.47 11.89 0.58
N LEU A 128 -6.39 12.45 1.12
CA LEU A 128 -6.40 13.08 2.44
C LEU A 128 -7.37 14.27 2.50
N ARG A 129 -7.42 15.10 1.45
CA ARG A 129 -8.34 16.25 1.39
C ARG A 129 -9.80 15.81 1.32
N LYS A 130 -10.10 14.68 0.68
CA LYS A 130 -11.46 14.11 0.62
C LYS A 130 -11.88 13.45 1.93
N ASP A 131 -10.94 12.84 2.65
CA ASP A 131 -11.19 12.14 3.91
C ASP A 131 -11.41 13.10 5.10
N ARG A 132 -10.84 14.31 5.04
CA ARG A 132 -11.01 15.32 6.09
C ARG A 132 -12.50 15.55 6.40
N PRO A 133 -12.91 15.48 7.68
CA PRO A 133 -14.27 15.83 8.09
C PRO A 133 -14.63 17.21 7.55
N ARG A 134 -15.63 17.27 6.66
CA ARG A 134 -16.09 18.55 6.15
C ARG A 134 -16.59 19.37 7.33
N PRO A 135 -16.08 20.59 7.56
CA PRO A 135 -16.59 21.45 8.60
C PRO A 135 -18.10 21.56 8.42
N ARG A 136 -18.85 21.23 9.48
CA ARG A 136 -20.31 21.35 9.51
C ARG A 136 -20.78 22.78 9.25
N VAL A 137 -19.91 23.75 9.04
CA VAL A 137 -20.26 25.13 8.67
C VAL A 137 -21.06 25.20 7.37
N ARG A 138 -20.99 24.21 6.46
CA ARG A 138 -21.90 24.15 5.29
C ARG A 138 -23.17 23.31 5.48
N ALA A 139 -23.16 22.29 6.34
CA ALA A 139 -24.40 21.60 6.76
C ALA A 139 -25.22 22.43 7.75
N ALA A 140 -24.55 23.30 8.50
CA ALA A 140 -25.09 24.41 9.26
C ALA A 140 -25.17 25.69 8.40
N ALA A 141 -24.67 25.76 7.18
CA ALA A 141 -25.14 26.80 6.24
C ALA A 141 -26.42 26.35 5.52
N THR A 142 -26.68 25.05 5.43
CA THR A 142 -27.99 24.55 4.98
C THR A 142 -29.01 24.47 6.12
N ASN A 143 -28.59 24.30 7.38
CA ASN A 143 -29.51 24.23 8.54
C ASN A 143 -29.34 25.33 9.61
N ALA A 144 -28.30 26.17 9.55
CA ALA A 144 -28.11 27.35 10.42
C ALA A 144 -28.03 28.68 9.65
N ALA A 145 -27.87 28.68 8.31
CA ALA A 145 -28.42 29.76 7.48
C ALA A 145 -29.93 29.55 7.17
N ALA A 146 -30.49 28.39 7.57
CA ALA A 146 -31.93 28.20 7.73
C ALA A 146 -32.41 28.52 9.16
N ALA A 147 -31.52 28.54 10.17
CA ALA A 147 -31.85 28.98 11.53
C ALA A 147 -31.50 30.46 11.80
N GLN A 148 -30.73 31.12 10.94
CA GLN A 148 -30.79 32.57 10.80
C GLN A 148 -32.04 32.90 9.98
N LYS A 149 -33.14 33.11 10.69
CA LYS A 149 -34.42 33.67 10.25
C LYS A 149 -34.24 34.62 9.06
N LYS A 150 -34.34 34.11 7.83
CA LYS A 150 -34.55 34.96 6.66
C LYS A 150 -36.02 35.38 6.66
N THR A 151 -36.34 36.39 7.45
CA THR A 151 -37.54 37.17 7.27
C THR A 151 -37.45 37.78 5.87
N THR A 152 -38.32 37.36 4.95
CA THR A 152 -38.31 37.90 3.59
C THR A 152 -38.97 39.27 3.65
N CYS A 153 -38.17 40.32 3.66
CA CYS A 153 -38.64 41.69 3.70
C CYS A 153 -38.51 42.34 2.32
N VAL A 154 -39.57 42.98 1.84
CA VAL A 154 -39.62 43.71 0.57
C VAL A 154 -39.90 45.17 0.88
N SER A 155 -39.15 46.08 0.25
CA SER A 155 -39.38 47.53 0.38
C SER A 155 -40.48 47.96 -0.59
N THR A 156 -41.53 48.56 -0.08
CA THR A 156 -42.56 49.26 -0.86
C THR A 156 -42.35 50.77 -0.68
N GLY A 157 -42.89 51.60 -1.57
CA GLY A 157 -42.70 53.06 -1.56
C GLY A 157 -43.02 53.74 -0.22
N ASP A 158 -43.86 53.12 0.61
CA ASP A 158 -44.33 53.66 1.90
C ASP A 158 -43.83 52.89 3.14
N GLY A 159 -42.94 51.91 3.00
CA GLY A 159 -42.40 51.15 4.15
C GLY A 159 -41.84 49.77 3.82
N LYS A 160 -41.38 49.03 4.84
CA LYS A 160 -40.87 47.66 4.68
C LYS A 160 -41.96 46.66 5.08
N VAL A 161 -42.18 45.66 4.24
CA VAL A 161 -43.11 44.57 4.55
C VAL A 161 -42.31 43.29 4.74
N CYS A 162 -42.44 42.69 5.91
CA CYS A 162 -41.70 41.48 6.29
C CYS A 162 -42.66 40.29 6.42
N ARG A 163 -42.31 39.17 5.77
CA ARG A 163 -43.09 37.93 5.88
C ARG A 163 -42.70 37.18 7.15
N ASP A 164 -43.69 36.92 8.00
CA ASP A 164 -43.52 36.01 9.13
C ASP A 164 -43.54 34.55 8.62
N ASN A 165 -42.47 33.82 8.91
CA ASN A 165 -42.31 32.42 8.51
C ASN A 165 -43.21 31.47 9.31
N ASN A 166 -43.78 31.91 10.44
CA ASN A 166 -44.59 31.07 11.31
C ASN A 166 -46.10 31.12 11.00
N SER A 167 -46.58 32.18 10.36
CA SER A 167 -48.01 32.38 10.11
C SER A 167 -48.35 32.68 8.64
N ALA A 168 -47.34 32.75 7.75
CA ALA A 168 -47.48 33.17 6.35
C ALA A 168 -48.18 34.53 6.16
N THR A 169 -48.30 35.31 7.23
CA THR A 169 -48.86 36.66 7.21
C THR A 169 -47.76 37.68 6.92
N TRP A 170 -48.14 38.77 6.27
CA TRP A 170 -47.25 39.89 5.97
C TRP A 170 -47.47 40.98 7.01
N VAL A 171 -46.40 41.35 7.70
CA VAL A 171 -46.42 42.37 8.74
C VAL A 171 -45.71 43.62 8.23
N LEU A 172 -46.33 44.77 8.45
CA LEU A 172 -45.74 46.08 8.18
C LEU A 172 -44.84 46.45 9.36
N GLU A 173 -43.61 46.86 9.06
CA GLU A 173 -42.68 47.45 10.05
C GLU A 173 -42.38 48.91 9.70
#